data_AF-A0AAP1V6B9-F1
#
_entry.id   AF-A0AAP1V6B9-F1
#
_cell.length_a   1.000
_cell.length_b   1.000
_cell.length_c   1.000
_cell.angle_alpha   90.00
_cell.angle_beta   90.00
_cell.angle_gamma   90.00
#
_symmetry.space_group_name_H-M   'P 1'
#
loop_
_entity.id
_entity.type
_entity.pdbx_description
1 polymer ?
#
loop_
_entity_poly.entity_id
_entity_poly.type
_entity_poly.pdbx_seq_one_letter_code
_entity_poly.pdbx_strand_id
1 'polypeptide(L)'
;MNYDTLPEWERKRRISMQRIGQHEAGHHVVARRLGFMMGPLELRFQGSGHETEDVPHDGSATVILHRPVGTTDAISGYLRDRVQVLFAGVLAESLSNGQVQIEIARKAEIETAVSDFAKAAEHLELLVNLQCASNPALCEPAARDRAVKLLRCELYDTTKQLVIANADVIEKIGSHLSDKARSNFARWATVEASEFDDLFVSTPQIINASGNDFPEGAV
;
A
#
# COMPACT_ATOMS: atom_id res chain seq x y z
N MET A 1 2.48 7.16 21.75
CA MET A 1 3.74 7.34 22.52
C MET A 1 3.94 8.83 22.75
N ASN A 2 4.33 9.28 23.95
CA ASN A 2 4.63 10.71 24.19
C ASN A 2 6.10 10.98 23.83
N TYR A 3 6.33 11.61 22.68
CA TYR A 3 7.67 11.90 22.17
C TYR A 3 8.30 13.17 22.77
N ASP A 4 7.57 13.89 23.64
CA ASP A 4 7.94 15.24 24.09
C ASP A 4 9.21 15.33 24.92
N THR A 5 9.67 14.22 25.48
CA THR A 5 10.88 14.17 26.31
C THR A 5 12.15 13.81 25.54
N LEU A 6 12.06 13.47 24.25
CA LEU A 6 13.22 13.07 23.45
C LEU A 6 13.92 14.26 22.78
N PRO A 7 15.26 14.20 22.60
CA PRO A 7 15.98 15.14 21.74
C PRO A 7 15.34 15.24 20.35
N GLU A 8 15.35 16.43 19.76
CA GLU A 8 14.69 16.70 18.48
C GLU A 8 15.11 15.71 17.37
N TRP A 9 16.41 15.39 17.30
CA TRP A 9 16.95 14.45 16.31
C TRP A 9 16.37 13.04 16.48
N GLU A 10 16.22 12.57 17.72
CA GLU A 10 15.68 11.24 17.99
C GLU A 10 14.18 11.18 17.67
N ARG A 11 13.46 12.28 17.97
CA ARG A 11 12.05 12.42 17.62
C ARG A 11 11.83 12.39 16.10
N LYS A 12 12.59 13.19 15.34
CA LYS A 12 12.51 13.21 13.86
C LYS A 12 12.79 11.83 13.28
N ARG A 13 13.84 11.17 13.77
CA ARG A 13 14.18 9.80 13.35
C ARG A 13 13.05 8.81 13.64
N ARG A 14 12.44 8.85 14.82
CA ARG A 14 11.31 7.97 15.18
C ARG A 14 10.10 8.20 14.29
N ILE A 15 9.77 9.46 13.99
CA ILE A 15 8.68 9.80 13.08
C ILE A 15 8.98 9.25 11.68
N SER A 16 10.19 9.44 11.16
CA SER A 16 10.60 8.92 9.85
C SER A 16 10.50 7.38 9.80
N MET A 17 11.02 6.69 10.81
CA MET A 17 10.94 5.23 10.89
C MET A 17 9.48 4.74 10.98
N GLN A 18 8.62 5.43 11.73
CA GLN A 18 7.20 5.10 11.84
C GLN A 18 6.50 5.25 10.49
N ARG A 19 6.79 6.32 9.75
CA ARG A 19 6.23 6.54 8.40
C ARG A 19 6.61 5.43 7.42
N ILE A 20 7.88 5.01 7.45
CA ILE A 20 8.34 3.87 6.64
C ILE A 20 7.60 2.59 7.03
N GLY A 21 7.43 2.31 8.32
CA GLY A 21 6.63 1.16 8.77
C GLY A 21 5.16 1.26 8.34
N GLN A 22 4.58 2.46 8.36
CA GLN A 22 3.22 2.70 7.88
C GLN A 22 3.10 2.51 6.37
N HIS A 23 4.11 2.87 5.58
CA HIS A 23 4.16 2.65 4.14
C HIS A 23 3.97 1.15 3.81
N GLU A 24 4.81 0.29 4.41
CA GLU A 24 4.71 -1.16 4.22
C GLU A 24 3.38 -1.73 4.76
N ALA A 25 2.93 -1.23 5.91
CA ALA A 25 1.65 -1.61 6.49
C ALA A 25 0.47 -1.22 5.57
N GLY A 26 0.56 -0.10 4.85
CA GLY A 26 -0.43 0.37 3.90
C GLY A 26 -0.63 -0.62 2.76
N HIS A 27 0.46 -1.03 2.11
CA HIS A 27 0.44 -2.08 1.09
C HIS A 27 -0.19 -3.36 1.63
N HIS A 28 0.26 -3.82 2.81
CA HIS A 28 -0.18 -5.07 3.40
C HIS A 28 -1.68 -5.08 3.74
N VAL A 29 -2.14 -4.05 4.47
CA VAL A 29 -3.52 -3.94 4.92
C VAL A 29 -4.48 -3.80 3.73
N VAL A 30 -4.18 -2.92 2.78
CA VAL A 30 -5.05 -2.72 1.62
C VAL A 30 -5.07 -3.96 0.72
N ALA A 31 -3.93 -4.60 0.49
CA ALA A 31 -3.88 -5.84 -0.29
C ALA A 31 -4.73 -6.95 0.36
N ARG A 32 -4.61 -7.14 1.67
CA ARG A 32 -5.42 -8.11 2.41
C ARG A 32 -6.92 -7.79 2.34
N ARG A 33 -7.30 -6.51 2.43
CA ARG A 33 -8.70 -6.06 2.31
C ARG A 33 -9.31 -6.32 0.93
N LEU A 34 -8.49 -6.24 -0.10
CA LEU A 34 -8.86 -6.53 -1.49
C LEU A 34 -8.75 -8.03 -1.81
N GLY A 35 -8.50 -8.89 -0.81
CA GLY A 35 -8.46 -10.34 -0.95
C GLY A 35 -7.16 -10.89 -1.56
N PHE A 36 -6.05 -10.16 -1.49
CA PHE A 36 -4.74 -10.75 -1.80
C PHE A 36 -4.25 -11.58 -0.62
N MET A 37 -3.57 -12.69 -0.94
CA MET A 37 -2.77 -13.39 0.05
C MET A 37 -1.48 -12.62 0.28
N MET A 38 -1.05 -12.58 1.54
CA MET A 38 0.11 -11.82 1.98
C MET A 38 1.19 -12.77 2.47
N GLY A 39 2.42 -12.50 2.06
CA GLY A 39 3.62 -13.03 2.69
C GLY A 39 4.11 -12.09 3.80
N PRO A 40 5.36 -12.25 4.27
CA PRO A 40 5.90 -11.44 5.35
C PRO A 40 6.02 -9.96 4.96
N LEU A 41 6.00 -9.10 5.99
CA LEU A 41 6.54 -7.75 5.89
C LEU A 41 7.96 -7.72 6.42
N GLU A 42 8.82 -7.03 5.69
CA GLU A 42 10.22 -6.85 6.03
C GLU A 42 10.55 -5.36 6.08
N LEU A 43 11.29 -4.96 7.11
CA LEU A 43 11.83 -3.62 7.21
C LEU A 43 13.24 -3.67 7.78
N ARG A 44 14.18 -3.14 7.00
CA ARG A 44 15.59 -3.04 7.35
C ARG A 44 16.03 -1.59 7.30
N PHE A 45 16.48 -1.05 8.43
CA PHE A 45 17.10 0.26 8.47
C PHE A 45 18.61 0.12 8.26
N GLN A 46 19.13 0.92 7.34
CA GLN A 46 20.55 1.07 7.04
C GLN A 46 21.08 2.38 7.65
N GLY A 47 22.41 2.54 7.70
CA GLY A 47 23.05 3.78 8.17
C GLY A 47 23.60 3.74 9.60
N SER A 48 24.14 4.88 10.03
CA SER A 48 24.85 5.11 11.28
C SER A 48 23.92 5.19 12.50
N GLY A 49 22.65 5.53 12.30
CA GLY A 49 21.62 5.67 13.35
C GLY A 49 21.41 7.11 13.81
N HIS A 50 22.11 8.07 13.20
CA HIS A 50 21.97 9.50 13.45
C HIS A 50 21.21 10.23 12.33
N GLU A 51 20.79 9.52 11.29
CA GLU A 51 19.96 10.05 10.21
C GLU A 51 18.59 10.42 10.78
N THR A 52 18.22 11.70 10.64
CA THR A 52 16.97 12.25 11.18
C THR A 52 15.88 12.36 10.14
N GLU A 53 16.27 12.48 8.88
CA GLU A 53 15.43 12.59 7.69
C GLU A 53 15.94 11.56 6.68
N ASP A 54 15.03 10.99 5.89
CA ASP A 54 15.33 9.98 4.88
C ASP A 54 16.18 8.83 5.40
N VAL A 55 15.74 8.23 6.52
CA VAL A 55 16.43 7.10 7.14
C VAL A 55 16.61 6.02 6.07
N PRO A 56 17.86 5.68 5.69
CA PRO A 56 18.10 4.70 4.65
C PRO A 56 17.46 3.37 5.05
N HIS A 57 16.70 2.75 4.15
CA HIS A 57 15.97 1.53 4.46
C HIS A 57 15.73 0.69 3.22
N ASP A 58 15.52 -0.61 3.46
CA ASP A 58 14.83 -1.51 2.53
C ASP A 58 13.54 -1.96 3.21
N GLY A 59 12.40 -1.69 2.59
CA GLY A 59 11.09 -2.15 3.00
C GLY A 59 10.48 -3.06 1.94
N SER A 60 9.70 -4.05 2.38
CA SER A 60 8.94 -4.88 1.45
C SER A 60 7.70 -5.46 2.14
N ALA A 61 6.55 -5.25 1.51
CA ALA A 61 5.33 -6.00 1.76
C ALA A 61 5.15 -7.06 0.66
N THR A 62 5.27 -8.33 1.01
CA THR A 62 5.14 -9.41 0.02
C THR A 62 3.67 -9.64 -0.34
N VAL A 63 3.25 -9.19 -1.52
CA VAL A 63 1.91 -9.49 -2.07
C VAL A 63 1.99 -10.71 -2.97
N ILE A 64 1.24 -11.77 -2.66
CA ILE A 64 1.15 -12.94 -3.53
C ILE A 64 0.21 -12.60 -4.70
N LEU A 65 0.82 -12.42 -5.88
CA LEU A 65 0.12 -11.95 -7.08
C LEU A 65 -0.78 -13.01 -7.74
N HIS A 66 -0.62 -14.28 -7.36
CA HIS A 66 -1.43 -15.36 -7.91
C HIS A 66 -2.88 -15.26 -7.45
N ARG A 67 -3.76 -14.84 -8.38
CA ARG A 67 -5.22 -14.87 -8.24
C ARG A 67 -5.82 -15.38 -9.55
N PRO A 68 -6.76 -16.35 -9.51
CA PRO A 68 -7.46 -16.77 -10.72
C PRO A 68 -8.21 -15.61 -11.38
N VAL A 69 -7.89 -15.30 -12.64
CA VAL A 69 -8.55 -14.25 -13.43
C VAL A 69 -9.03 -14.85 -14.76
N GLY A 70 -10.32 -15.20 -14.83
CA GLY A 70 -10.88 -15.94 -15.97
C GLY A 70 -11.59 -15.10 -17.03
N THR A 71 -11.85 -13.81 -16.74
CA THR A 71 -12.62 -12.92 -17.63
C THR A 71 -11.97 -11.55 -17.72
N THR A 72 -12.29 -10.78 -18.77
CA THR A 72 -11.83 -9.40 -18.92
C THR A 72 -12.25 -8.52 -17.73
N ASP A 73 -13.46 -8.72 -17.20
CA ASP A 73 -13.94 -8.00 -16.02
C ASP A 73 -13.13 -8.36 -14.77
N ALA A 74 -12.77 -9.64 -14.60
CA ALA A 74 -11.90 -10.08 -13.50
C ALA A 74 -10.48 -9.51 -13.64
N ILE A 75 -9.95 -9.39 -14.87
CA ILE A 75 -8.67 -8.74 -15.13
C ILE A 75 -8.75 -7.25 -14.76
N SER A 76 -9.82 -6.57 -15.15
CA SER A 76 -10.06 -5.16 -14.80
C SER A 76 -10.13 -4.96 -13.28
N GLY A 77 -10.88 -5.81 -12.57
CA GLY A 77 -10.93 -5.81 -11.11
C GLY A 77 -9.55 -6.01 -10.47
N TYR A 78 -8.81 -7.02 -10.92
CA TYR A 78 -7.45 -7.29 -10.44
C TYR A 78 -6.50 -6.10 -10.64
N LEU A 79 -6.51 -5.47 -11.82
CA LEU A 79 -5.66 -4.31 -12.09
C LEU A 79 -6.04 -3.10 -11.24
N ARG A 80 -7.35 -2.86 -11.01
CA ARG A 80 -7.81 -1.81 -10.09
C ARG A 80 -7.33 -2.08 -8.67
N ASP A 81 -7.46 -3.31 -8.20
CA ASP A 81 -7.01 -3.70 -6.87
C ASP A 81 -5.49 -3.50 -6.74
N ARG A 82 -4.70 -3.86 -7.76
CA ARG A 82 -3.25 -3.64 -7.81
C ARG A 82 -2.88 -2.16 -7.73
N VAL A 83 -3.56 -1.30 -8.48
CA VAL A 83 -3.35 0.16 -8.40
C VAL A 83 -3.64 0.69 -7.00
N GLN A 84 -4.73 0.23 -6.37
CA GLN A 84 -5.07 0.64 -5.01
C GLN A 84 -4.02 0.20 -3.99
N VAL A 85 -3.51 -1.04 -4.10
CA VAL A 85 -2.40 -1.50 -3.26
C VAL A 85 -1.18 -0.60 -3.42
N LEU A 86 -0.82 -0.23 -4.64
CA LEU A 86 0.36 0.61 -4.91
C LEU A 86 0.20 2.04 -4.35
N PHE A 87 -0.99 2.63 -4.44
CA PHE A 87 -1.26 3.94 -3.81
C PHE A 87 -1.33 3.87 -2.29
N ALA A 88 -1.63 2.70 -1.71
CA ALA A 88 -1.80 2.56 -0.27
C ALA A 88 -0.55 2.91 0.53
N GLY A 89 0.65 2.64 0.00
CA GLY A 89 1.92 2.93 0.68
C GLY A 89 2.05 4.42 1.02
N VAL A 90 1.99 5.30 0.02
CA VAL A 90 2.13 6.75 0.21
C VAL A 90 1.00 7.37 1.04
N LEU A 91 -0.22 6.84 0.89
CA LEU A 91 -1.38 7.28 1.66
C LEU A 91 -1.25 6.88 3.13
N ALA A 92 -0.71 5.68 3.41
CA ALA A 92 -0.46 5.20 4.76
C ALA A 92 0.74 5.91 5.42
N GLU A 93 1.81 6.16 4.68
CA GLU A 93 2.99 6.92 5.14
C GLU A 93 2.60 8.34 5.63
N SER A 94 1.57 8.92 5.02
CA SER A 94 1.04 10.24 5.37
C SER A 94 -0.08 10.20 6.42
N LEU A 95 -0.41 9.04 6.99
CA LEU A 95 -1.38 8.93 8.08
C LEU A 95 -0.85 9.59 9.36
N SER A 96 -1.68 10.46 9.92
CA SER A 96 -1.48 11.02 11.25
C SER A 96 -2.83 11.21 11.92
N ASN A 97 -3.02 10.58 13.08
CA ASN A 97 -4.25 10.63 13.86
C ASN A 97 -5.47 10.16 13.04
N GLY A 98 -5.31 9.05 12.31
CA GLY A 98 -6.39 8.48 11.50
C GLY A 98 -6.76 9.28 10.24
N GLN A 99 -5.99 10.30 9.87
CA GLN A 99 -6.23 11.13 8.70
C GLN A 99 -5.01 11.17 7.78
N VAL A 100 -5.27 11.13 6.47
CA VAL A 100 -4.23 11.24 5.43
C VAL A 100 -3.87 12.72 5.23
N GLN A 101 -2.60 13.05 5.46
CA GLN A 101 -2.07 14.39 5.28
C GLN A 101 -1.61 14.61 3.83
N ILE A 102 -2.45 15.25 3.03
CA ILE A 102 -2.26 15.36 1.57
C ILE A 102 -0.93 15.97 1.15
N GLU A 103 -0.43 16.99 1.86
CA GLU A 103 0.85 17.60 1.51
C GLU A 103 2.04 16.66 1.80
N ILE A 104 1.93 15.80 2.81
CA ILE A 104 2.93 14.75 3.09
C ILE A 104 2.86 13.67 2.01
N ALA A 105 1.65 13.24 1.65
CA ALA A 105 1.45 12.27 0.58
C ALA A 105 2.09 12.74 -0.73
N ARG A 106 1.77 13.97 -1.17
CA ARG A 106 2.32 14.56 -2.40
C ARG A 106 3.84 14.63 -2.42
N LYS A 107 4.45 14.94 -1.27
CA LYS A 107 5.91 14.95 -1.15
C LYS A 107 6.48 13.53 -1.33
N ALA A 108 5.91 12.55 -0.62
CA ALA A 108 6.32 11.16 -0.70
C ALA A 108 6.09 10.53 -2.09
N GLU A 109 5.08 10.96 -2.85
CA GLU A 109 4.87 10.53 -4.24
C GLU A 109 6.09 10.81 -5.15
N ILE A 110 6.81 11.88 -4.86
CA ILE A 110 7.94 12.36 -5.68
C ILE A 110 9.26 11.80 -5.17
N GLU A 111 9.37 11.55 -3.87
CA GLU A 111 10.65 11.23 -3.22
C GLU A 111 10.82 9.73 -2.94
N THR A 112 9.79 9.05 -2.43
CA THR A 112 9.92 7.69 -1.90
C THR A 112 9.10 6.67 -2.68
N ALA A 113 7.93 7.03 -3.20
CA ALA A 113 6.99 6.12 -3.85
C ALA A 113 7.13 6.04 -5.39
N VAL A 114 8.25 6.51 -5.96
CA VAL A 114 8.44 6.61 -7.43
C VAL A 114 8.22 5.26 -8.13
N SER A 115 8.72 4.17 -7.53
CA SER A 115 8.55 2.82 -8.08
C SER A 115 7.09 2.37 -8.10
N ASP A 116 6.33 2.68 -7.05
CA ASP A 116 4.94 2.25 -6.94
C ASP A 116 4.03 3.02 -7.89
N PHE A 117 4.29 4.31 -8.06
CA PHE A 117 3.57 5.13 -9.03
C PHE A 117 3.89 4.74 -10.47
N ALA A 118 5.12 4.34 -10.77
CA ALA A 118 5.48 3.80 -12.08
C ALA A 118 4.69 2.51 -12.40
N LYS A 119 4.66 1.55 -11.46
CA LYS A 119 3.87 0.32 -11.60
C LYS A 119 2.37 0.59 -11.69
N ALA A 120 1.87 1.56 -10.91
CA ALA A 120 0.47 1.94 -10.95
C ALA A 120 0.10 2.54 -12.31
N ALA A 121 0.98 3.37 -12.89
CA ALA A 121 0.80 3.92 -14.23
C ALA A 121 0.70 2.82 -15.29
N GLU A 122 1.55 1.80 -15.24
CA GLU A 122 1.46 0.65 -16.16
C GLU A 122 0.11 -0.08 -16.06
N HIS A 123 -0.38 -0.31 -14.84
CA HIS A 123 -1.69 -0.94 -14.64
C HIS A 123 -2.85 -0.06 -15.10
N LEU A 124 -2.77 1.27 -14.92
CA LEU A 124 -3.76 2.22 -15.43
C LEU A 124 -3.82 2.21 -16.96
N GLU A 125 -2.68 2.14 -17.63
CA GLU A 125 -2.61 2.02 -19.09
C GLU A 125 -3.24 0.71 -19.59
N LEU A 126 -3.00 -0.40 -18.89
CA LEU A 126 -3.64 -1.68 -19.20
C LEU A 126 -5.17 -1.61 -19.00
N LEU A 127 -5.65 -0.94 -17.95
CA LEU A 127 -7.08 -0.74 -17.72
C LEU A 127 -7.75 0.02 -18.87
N VAL A 128 -7.09 1.05 -19.41
CA VAL A 128 -7.59 1.79 -20.57
C VAL A 128 -7.51 0.94 -21.84
N ASN A 129 -6.45 0.14 -22.02
CA ASN A 129 -6.33 -0.78 -23.16
C ASN A 129 -7.49 -1.78 -23.24
N LEU A 130 -7.93 -2.33 -22.11
CA LEU A 130 -9.06 -3.26 -22.09
C LEU A 130 -10.36 -2.63 -22.59
N GLN A 131 -10.49 -1.29 -22.52
CA GLN A 131 -11.67 -0.56 -22.94
C GLN A 131 -11.64 -0.13 -24.42
N CYS A 132 -10.47 -0.16 -25.08
CA CYS A 132 -10.31 0.29 -26.46
C CYS A 132 -11.19 -0.47 -27.46
N ALA A 133 -11.43 -1.76 -27.25
CA ALA A 133 -12.29 -2.55 -28.14
C ALA A 133 -13.75 -2.07 -28.13
N SER A 134 -14.26 -1.71 -26.95
CA SER A 134 -15.62 -1.18 -26.76
C SER A 134 -15.71 0.34 -26.99
N ASN A 135 -14.59 1.06 -26.89
CA ASN A 135 -14.51 2.50 -27.04
C ASN A 135 -13.25 2.90 -27.82
N PRO A 136 -13.28 2.83 -29.16
CA PRO A 136 -12.11 3.12 -30.00
C PRO A 136 -11.56 4.55 -29.86
N ALA A 137 -12.36 5.50 -29.37
CA ALA A 137 -11.89 6.86 -29.12
C ALA A 137 -10.75 6.91 -28.08
N LEU A 138 -10.62 5.90 -27.21
CA LEU A 138 -9.52 5.77 -26.26
C LEU A 138 -8.16 5.47 -26.91
N CYS A 139 -8.12 5.16 -28.21
CA CYS A 139 -6.88 5.08 -28.98
C CYS A 139 -6.29 6.46 -29.29
N GLU A 140 -7.09 7.53 -29.22
CA GLU A 140 -6.61 8.89 -29.43
C GLU A 140 -5.88 9.41 -28.19
N PRO A 141 -4.64 9.95 -28.31
CA PRO A 141 -3.81 10.33 -27.17
C PRO A 141 -4.52 11.23 -26.15
N ALA A 142 -5.20 12.29 -26.61
CA ALA A 142 -5.86 13.23 -25.71
C ALA A 142 -7.05 12.61 -24.95
N ALA A 143 -7.77 11.65 -25.55
CA ALA A 143 -8.86 10.95 -24.89
C ALA A 143 -8.31 9.93 -23.88
N ARG A 144 -7.23 9.23 -24.26
CA ARG A 144 -6.48 8.31 -23.41
C ARG A 144 -5.95 8.99 -22.15
N ASP A 145 -5.24 10.10 -22.30
CA ASP A 145 -4.65 10.85 -21.18
C ASP A 145 -5.72 11.29 -20.18
N ARG A 146 -6.87 11.75 -20.67
CA ARG A 146 -8.02 12.11 -19.82
C ARG A 146 -8.58 10.89 -19.09
N ALA A 147 -8.72 9.75 -19.76
CA ALA A 147 -9.23 8.52 -19.16
C ALA A 147 -8.29 8.01 -18.05
N VAL A 148 -6.98 7.95 -18.32
CA VAL A 148 -5.96 7.56 -17.34
C VAL A 148 -5.99 8.50 -16.12
N LYS A 149 -6.07 9.81 -16.35
CA LYS A 149 -6.13 10.80 -15.27
C LYS A 149 -7.37 10.63 -14.39
N LEU A 150 -8.55 10.45 -15.00
CA LEU A 150 -9.79 10.24 -14.25
C LEU A 150 -9.74 8.96 -13.43
N LEU A 151 -9.25 7.87 -14.03
CA LEU A 151 -9.10 6.58 -13.37
C LEU A 151 -8.10 6.64 -12.21
N ARG A 152 -6.98 7.36 -12.40
CA ARG A 152 -6.02 7.63 -11.33
C ARG A 152 -6.69 8.35 -10.16
N CYS A 153 -7.45 9.42 -10.41
CA CYS A 153 -8.15 10.16 -9.36
C CYS A 153 -9.15 9.27 -8.61
N GLU A 154 -9.97 8.53 -9.33
CA GLU A 154 -10.95 7.60 -8.75
C GLU A 154 -10.29 6.56 -7.84
N LEU A 155 -9.25 5.88 -8.35
CA LEU A 155 -8.56 4.83 -7.60
C LEU A 155 -7.78 5.39 -6.43
N TYR A 156 -7.21 6.59 -6.55
CA TYR A 156 -6.52 7.26 -5.45
C TYR A 156 -7.49 7.64 -4.33
N ASP A 157 -8.66 8.22 -4.65
CA ASP A 157 -9.66 8.63 -3.66
C ASP A 157 -10.27 7.42 -2.95
N THR A 158 -10.58 6.35 -3.69
CA THR A 158 -11.07 5.09 -3.10
C THR A 158 -10.01 4.42 -2.22
N THR A 159 -8.74 4.40 -2.65
CA THR A 159 -7.64 3.92 -1.80
C THR A 159 -7.50 4.73 -0.53
N LYS A 160 -7.59 6.06 -0.62
CA LYS A 160 -7.53 6.95 0.54
C LYS A 160 -8.62 6.62 1.56
N GLN A 161 -9.84 6.33 1.09
CA GLN A 161 -10.94 5.90 1.96
C GLN A 161 -10.62 4.56 2.64
N LEU A 162 -10.06 3.58 1.90
CA LEU A 162 -9.64 2.30 2.48
C LEU A 162 -8.55 2.48 3.55
N VAL A 163 -7.57 3.33 3.28
CA VAL A 163 -6.48 3.62 4.22
C VAL A 163 -7.02 4.29 5.48
N ILE A 164 -7.90 5.29 5.36
CA ILE A 164 -8.55 5.95 6.51
C ILE A 164 -9.39 4.95 7.31
N ALA A 165 -10.17 4.11 6.64
CA ALA A 165 -11.02 3.11 7.29
C ALA A 165 -10.23 2.03 8.05
N ASN A 166 -8.92 1.90 7.79
CA ASN A 166 -8.03 0.95 8.44
C ASN A 166 -6.86 1.63 9.16
N ALA A 167 -6.97 2.93 9.42
CA ALA A 167 -5.83 3.72 9.89
C ALA A 167 -5.29 3.23 11.24
N ASP A 168 -6.17 2.78 12.14
CA ASP A 168 -5.80 2.22 13.44
C ASP A 168 -4.99 0.93 13.31
N VAL A 169 -5.36 0.04 12.37
CA VAL A 169 -4.59 -1.19 12.07
C VAL A 169 -3.25 -0.85 11.44
N ILE A 170 -3.23 0.05 10.46
CA ILE A 170 -2.01 0.48 9.76
C ILE A 170 -1.03 1.14 10.74
N GLU A 171 -1.50 2.06 11.59
CA GLU A 171 -0.68 2.74 12.59
C GLU A 171 -0.10 1.75 13.62
N LYS A 172 -0.87 0.73 14.04
CA LYS A 172 -0.40 -0.33 14.95
C LYS A 172 0.69 -1.20 14.30
N ILE A 173 0.45 -1.69 13.08
CA ILE A 173 1.42 -2.53 12.35
C ILE A 173 2.69 -1.73 12.09
N GLY A 174 2.57 -0.50 11.58
CA GLY A 174 3.71 0.36 11.29
C GLY A 174 4.53 0.67 12.54
N SER A 175 3.88 0.99 13.66
CA SER A 175 4.59 1.21 14.93
C SER A 175 5.32 -0.04 15.41
N HIS A 176 4.64 -1.20 15.34
CA HIS A 176 5.21 -2.48 15.75
C HIS A 176 6.45 -2.85 14.91
N LEU A 177 6.36 -2.71 13.59
CA LEU A 177 7.44 -3.01 12.66
C LEU A 177 8.67 -2.13 12.91
N SER A 178 8.46 -0.81 13.07
CA SER A 178 9.54 0.15 13.33
C SER A 178 10.18 -0.05 14.71
N ASP A 179 9.40 -0.39 15.74
CA ASP A 179 9.92 -0.68 17.08
C ASP A 179 10.70 -2.00 17.14
N LYS A 180 10.24 -3.05 16.44
CA LYS A 180 10.93 -4.34 16.33
C LYS A 180 12.27 -4.14 15.64
N ALA A 181 12.29 -3.42 14.53
CA ALA A 181 13.53 -3.14 13.77
C ALA A 181 14.50 -2.28 14.57
N ARG A 182 14.02 -1.30 15.36
CA ARG A 182 14.86 -0.46 16.23
C ARG A 182 15.50 -1.24 17.39
N SER A 183 14.75 -2.16 17.98
CA SER A 183 15.20 -2.96 19.13
C SER A 183 16.21 -4.03 18.74
N ASN A 184 16.28 -4.38 17.44
CA ASN A 184 17.25 -5.31 16.91
C ASN A 184 18.62 -4.64 16.71
N PHE A 185 19.68 -5.22 17.24
CA PHE A 185 21.05 -4.75 17.04
C PHE A 185 21.42 -4.65 15.55
N ALA A 186 20.91 -5.57 14.73
CA ALA A 186 21.11 -5.58 13.28
C ALA A 186 20.15 -4.64 12.52
N ARG A 187 19.30 -3.90 13.24
CA ARG A 187 18.40 -2.84 12.71
C ARG A 187 17.41 -3.32 11.65
N TRP A 188 16.99 -4.58 11.71
CA TRP A 188 16.01 -5.16 10.81
C TRP A 188 14.91 -5.88 11.59
N ALA A 189 13.73 -5.95 10.99
CA ALA A 189 12.61 -6.75 11.45
C ALA A 189 11.94 -7.44 10.27
N THR A 190 11.59 -8.69 10.47
CA THR A 190 10.61 -9.41 9.68
C THR A 190 9.43 -9.73 10.60
N VAL A 191 8.23 -9.53 10.09
CA VAL A 191 6.98 -9.91 10.75
C VAL A 191 6.17 -10.73 9.76
N GLU A 192 5.72 -11.90 10.20
CA GLU A 192 4.84 -12.71 9.38
C GLU A 192 3.46 -12.05 9.28
N ALA A 193 2.79 -12.16 8.14
CA ALA A 193 1.45 -11.60 7.97
C ALA A 193 0.45 -12.12 9.03
N SER A 194 0.66 -13.36 9.48
CA SER A 194 -0.16 -14.00 10.52
C SER A 194 0.00 -13.39 11.91
N GLU A 195 1.09 -12.66 12.19
CA GLU A 195 1.28 -11.93 13.46
C GLU A 195 0.19 -10.87 13.68
N PHE A 196 -0.53 -10.48 12.62
CA PHE A 196 -1.55 -9.44 12.67
C PHE A 196 -2.97 -9.95 12.42
N ASP A 197 -3.18 -11.27 12.30
CA ASP A 197 -4.49 -11.84 11.95
C ASP A 197 -5.61 -11.35 12.87
N ASP A 198 -5.35 -11.27 14.17
CA ASP A 198 -6.30 -10.79 15.19
C ASP A 198 -6.75 -9.34 14.95
N LEU A 199 -5.94 -8.51 14.29
CA LEU A 199 -6.28 -7.13 13.97
C LEU A 199 -7.33 -7.03 12.83
N PHE A 200 -7.57 -8.11 12.10
CA PHE A 200 -8.51 -8.14 10.98
C PHE A 200 -9.85 -8.83 11.31
N VAL A 201 -9.97 -9.47 12.48
CA VAL A 201 -11.17 -10.24 12.89
C VAL A 201 -12.40 -9.34 13.13
N SER A 202 -12.20 -8.06 13.42
CA SER A 202 -13.26 -7.10 13.78
C SER A 202 -13.75 -6.18 12.65
N THR A 203 -13.26 -6.35 11.42
CA THR A 203 -13.57 -5.42 10.32
C THR A 203 -13.99 -6.22 9.09
N PRO A 204 -15.15 -5.95 8.47
CA PRO A 204 -15.63 -6.68 7.30
C PRO A 204 -14.59 -6.67 6.17
N GLN A 205 -14.36 -7.83 5.54
CA GLN A 205 -13.67 -7.85 4.25
C GLN A 205 -14.60 -7.24 3.20
N ILE A 206 -14.04 -6.43 2.29
CA ILE A 206 -14.78 -6.00 1.10
C ILE A 206 -14.73 -7.19 0.14
N ILE A 207 -15.75 -8.04 0.22
CA ILE A 207 -15.92 -9.12 -0.72
C ILE A 207 -16.38 -8.47 -2.03
N ASN A 208 -15.44 -8.17 -2.93
CA ASN A 208 -15.79 -7.88 -4.31
C ASN A 208 -16.46 -9.15 -4.86
N ALA A 209 -17.76 -9.06 -5.14
CA ALA A 209 -18.57 -10.16 -5.64
C ALA A 209 -18.15 -10.53 -7.08
N SER A 210 -17.02 -11.21 -7.20
CA SER A 210 -16.74 -12.10 -8.32
C SER A 210 -16.76 -13.51 -7.76
N GLY A 211 -17.96 -14.05 -7.55
CA GLY A 211 -18.11 -15.45 -7.20
C GLY A 211 -17.51 -16.32 -8.30
N ASN A 212 -16.55 -17.14 -7.91
CA ASN A 212 -16.17 -18.35 -8.64
C ASN A 212 -15.76 -19.37 -7.57
N ASP A 213 -16.77 -19.95 -6.94
CA ASP A 213 -16.60 -21.28 -6.34
C ASP A 213 -16.32 -22.25 -7.49
N PHE A 214 -15.11 -22.79 -7.54
CA PHE A 214 -14.87 -24.03 -8.25
C PHE A 214 -14.84 -25.18 -7.24
N PRO A 215 -15.47 -26.33 -7.56
CA PRO A 215 -15.58 -27.45 -6.65
C PRO A 215 -14.20 -28.01 -6.34
N GLU A 216 -13.99 -28.43 -5.09
CA GLU A 216 -12.83 -29.20 -4.66
C GLU A 216 -12.63 -30.41 -5.59
N GLY A 217 -11.52 -30.45 -6.33
CA GLY A 217 -11.12 -31.64 -7.11
C GLY A 217 -10.65 -31.40 -8.55
N ALA A 218 -9.68 -30.51 -8.76
CA ALA A 218 -8.76 -30.51 -9.91
C ALA A 218 -7.52 -29.71 -9.50
N VAL A 219 -6.32 -30.24 -9.32
CA VAL A 219 -5.63 -31.46 -9.79
C VAL A 219 -4.73 -31.96 -8.66
#